data_AF-A0AAD7UIG2-F1
#
_entry.id   AF-A0AAD7UIG2-F1
#
_cell.length_a   1.000
_cell.length_b   1.000
_cell.length_c   1.000
_cell.angle_alpha   90.00
_cell.angle_beta   90.00
_cell.angle_gamma   90.00
#
_symmetry.space_group_name_H-M   'P 1'
#
loop_
_entity.id
_entity.type
_entity.pdbx_description
1 polymer ?
#
loop_
_entity_poly.entity_id
_entity_poly.type
_entity_poly.pdbx_seq_one_letter_code
_entity_poly.pdbx_strand_id
1 'polypeptide(L)'
;MRVVQFPKSEDEPLVAGEVAVSPRVEGRCVVEGPGEGEFAGRVRVSWEDGSVYHARRGSLQRLYDGLVVVARTEAFRALAAQVSREDAVLELGCSAGAATRLLVRRARTVVAVDKSKEMIRAAKDRAPGATFLQMDVLRDDAWDASEADVVFLDLGGVGALDHSATLLKRLLGRRDPRLVVVKSRELAACLAAAFHGDPVMHLVLADLLRAVFRQACLKAKRDTQIRVKDDHADEHNNNQDSGQLTMTTEPFP
;
A
#
# COMPACT_ATOMS: atom_id res chain seq x y z
N MET A 1 -0.98 2.11 -22.77
CA MET A 1 -1.04 1.52 -21.41
C MET A 1 -0.02 0.40 -21.33
N ARG A 2 0.97 0.50 -20.43
CA ARG A 2 1.95 -0.58 -20.23
C ARG A 2 1.40 -1.62 -19.27
N VAL A 3 1.66 -2.89 -19.55
CA VAL A 3 1.20 -4.02 -18.75
C VAL A 3 2.28 -5.12 -18.70
N VAL A 4 2.21 -5.99 -17.69
CA VAL A 4 3.00 -7.23 -17.61
C VAL A 4 2.08 -8.41 -17.78
N GLN A 5 2.50 -9.40 -18.59
CA GLN A 5 1.77 -10.67 -18.67
C GLN A 5 2.23 -11.63 -17.58
N PHE A 6 1.27 -12.25 -16.89
CA PHE A 6 1.56 -13.31 -15.93
C PHE A 6 1.35 -14.71 -16.52
N PRO A 7 2.17 -15.70 -16.12
CA PRO A 7 1.77 -17.09 -16.27
C PRO A 7 0.52 -17.36 -15.40
N LYS A 8 -0.38 -18.26 -15.85
CA LYS A 8 -1.43 -18.82 -14.97
C LYS A 8 -0.77 -19.39 -13.72
N SER A 9 -1.38 -19.19 -12.55
CA SER A 9 -0.96 -19.80 -11.28
C SER A 9 -0.77 -21.31 -11.45
N GLU A 10 0.24 -21.88 -10.80
CA GLU A 10 0.65 -23.28 -10.93
C GLU A 10 -0.43 -24.32 -10.53
N ASP A 11 -1.57 -23.88 -9.98
CA ASP A 11 -2.63 -24.72 -9.41
C ASP A 11 -3.79 -25.10 -10.35
N GLU A 12 -3.76 -24.76 -11.65
CA GLU A 12 -4.78 -25.24 -12.62
C GLU A 12 -4.22 -26.34 -13.54
N PRO A 13 -4.83 -27.54 -13.59
CA PRO A 13 -4.37 -28.61 -14.47
C PRO A 13 -4.51 -28.21 -15.95
N LEU A 14 -3.46 -28.46 -16.72
CA LEU A 14 -3.44 -28.31 -18.17
C LEU A 14 -4.40 -29.33 -18.79
N VAL A 15 -5.53 -28.86 -19.32
CA VAL A 15 -6.41 -29.68 -20.15
C VAL A 15 -5.71 -29.88 -21.50
N ALA A 16 -5.39 -31.13 -21.82
CA ALA A 16 -4.77 -31.51 -23.09
C ALA A 16 -5.76 -31.37 -24.25
N GLY A 17 -5.37 -30.63 -25.29
CA GLY A 17 -6.17 -30.44 -26.52
C GLY A 17 -5.77 -29.16 -27.26
N GLU A 18 -4.81 -29.30 -28.17
CA GLU A 18 -4.44 -28.42 -29.30
C GLU A 18 -4.96 -26.98 -29.34
N VAL A 19 -4.16 -26.05 -28.80
CA VAL A 19 -3.73 -24.81 -29.49
C VAL A 19 -2.28 -24.63 -29.06
N ALA A 20 -1.35 -24.37 -29.99
CA ALA A 20 0.03 -24.04 -29.64
C ALA A 20 0.02 -22.87 -28.63
N VAL A 21 0.22 -23.18 -27.35
CA VAL A 21 0.28 -22.17 -26.29
C VAL A 21 1.56 -21.41 -26.54
N SER A 22 1.42 -20.17 -27.02
CA SER A 22 2.52 -19.20 -27.10
C SER A 22 3.44 -19.36 -25.88
N PRO A 23 4.77 -19.43 -26.05
CA PRO A 23 5.69 -19.56 -24.94
C PRO A 23 5.33 -18.53 -23.85
N ARG A 24 5.43 -18.95 -22.59
CA ARG A 24 5.13 -18.11 -21.43
C ARG A 24 6.16 -16.97 -21.36
N VAL A 25 5.86 -15.85 -22.01
CA VAL A 25 6.69 -14.64 -21.95
C VAL A 25 6.25 -13.83 -20.73
N GLU A 26 7.15 -13.62 -19.77
CA GLU A 26 7.03 -12.58 -18.74
C GLU A 26 7.85 -11.37 -19.19
N GLY A 27 7.28 -10.17 -19.08
CA GLY A 27 7.90 -8.96 -19.63
C GLY A 27 6.87 -7.84 -19.79
N ARG A 28 7.34 -6.69 -20.25
CA ARG A 28 6.51 -5.49 -20.42
C ARG A 28 5.99 -5.42 -21.85
N CYS A 29 4.72 -5.11 -21.98
CA CYS A 29 4.09 -4.86 -23.28
C CYS A 29 3.15 -3.65 -23.23
N VAL A 30 2.77 -3.16 -24.40
CA VAL A 30 1.80 -2.09 -24.61
C VAL A 30 0.55 -2.71 -25.21
N VAL A 31 -0.61 -2.40 -24.63
CA VAL A 31 -1.90 -2.77 -25.23
C VAL A 31 -2.18 -1.83 -26.39
N GLU A 32 -2.29 -2.38 -27.60
CA GLU A 32 -2.53 -1.62 -28.84
C GLU A 32 -4.02 -1.48 -29.15
N GLY A 33 -4.81 -2.51 -28.86
CA GLY A 33 -6.23 -2.53 -29.18
C GLY A 33 -6.91 -3.87 -28.93
N PRO A 34 -8.20 -3.99 -29.25
CA PRO A 34 -8.89 -5.29 -29.25
C PRO A 34 -8.30 -6.22 -30.32
N GLY A 35 -8.33 -7.53 -30.07
CA GLY A 35 -8.05 -8.52 -31.09
C GLY A 35 -9.21 -8.62 -32.09
N GLU A 36 -8.88 -8.87 -33.36
CA GLU A 36 -9.85 -9.02 -34.46
C GLU A 36 -9.88 -10.47 -34.96
N GLY A 37 -10.95 -10.86 -35.67
CA GLY A 37 -11.09 -12.19 -36.28
C GLY A 37 -11.03 -13.33 -35.26
N GLU A 38 -10.12 -14.27 -35.47
CA GLU A 38 -9.89 -15.43 -34.57
C GLU A 38 -9.44 -15.03 -33.15
N PHE A 39 -9.00 -13.79 -32.95
CA PHE A 39 -8.58 -13.25 -31.66
C PHE A 39 -9.65 -12.40 -30.97
N ALA A 40 -10.90 -12.42 -31.45
CA ALA A 40 -12.01 -11.74 -30.81
C ALA A 40 -12.10 -12.08 -29.30
N GLY A 41 -12.27 -11.05 -28.46
CA GLY A 41 -12.27 -11.19 -26.99
C GLY A 41 -10.88 -11.17 -26.32
N ARG A 42 -9.80 -11.09 -27.11
CA ARG A 42 -8.43 -10.84 -26.62
C ARG A 42 -8.03 -9.39 -26.86
N VAL A 43 -6.86 -9.01 -26.38
CA VAL A 43 -6.22 -7.74 -26.70
C VAL A 43 -4.91 -7.98 -27.41
N ARG A 44 -4.65 -7.18 -28.44
CA ARG A 44 -3.38 -7.15 -29.15
C ARG A 44 -2.36 -6.37 -28.30
N VAL A 45 -1.20 -6.97 -28.09
CA VAL A 45 -0.11 -6.39 -27.30
C VAL A 45 1.20 -6.44 -28.08
N SER A 46 1.99 -5.36 -27.98
CA SER A 46 3.37 -5.30 -28.48
C SER A 46 4.35 -5.28 -27.32
N TRP A 47 5.36 -6.15 -27.38
CA TRP A 47 6.37 -6.32 -26.34
C TRP A 47 7.58 -5.43 -26.60
N GLU A 48 8.39 -5.22 -25.56
CA GLU A 48 9.63 -4.43 -25.66
C GLU A 48 10.66 -5.02 -26.65
N ASP A 49 10.61 -6.32 -26.92
CA ASP A 49 11.44 -6.98 -27.94
C ASP A 49 10.89 -6.84 -29.38
N GLY A 50 9.79 -6.11 -29.56
CA GLY A 50 9.13 -5.88 -30.84
C GLY A 50 8.15 -6.98 -31.27
N SER A 51 8.06 -8.08 -30.53
CA SER A 51 7.10 -9.14 -30.81
C SER A 51 5.65 -8.71 -30.53
N VAL A 52 4.69 -9.32 -31.23
CA VAL A 52 3.25 -8.99 -31.12
C VAL A 52 2.45 -10.25 -30.83
N TYR A 53 1.56 -10.17 -29.83
CA TYR A 53 0.73 -11.29 -29.38
C TYR A 53 -0.71 -10.85 -29.08
N HIS A 54 -1.61 -11.84 -28.93
CA HIS A 54 -2.99 -11.64 -28.47
C HIS A 54 -3.18 -12.27 -27.07
N ALA A 55 -3.25 -11.41 -26.06
CA ALA A 55 -3.36 -11.80 -24.66
C ALA A 55 -4.80 -11.71 -24.14
N ARG A 56 -5.13 -12.50 -23.11
CA ARG A 56 -6.38 -12.30 -22.36
C ARG A 56 -6.21 -11.08 -21.47
N ARG A 57 -7.22 -10.20 -21.37
CA ARG A 57 -7.11 -9.03 -20.47
C ARG A 57 -6.80 -9.42 -19.02
N GLY A 58 -7.38 -10.53 -18.54
CA GLY A 58 -7.12 -11.03 -17.19
C GLY A 58 -5.72 -11.60 -16.95
N SER A 59 -4.94 -11.88 -18.00
CA SER A 59 -3.53 -12.28 -17.86
C SER A 59 -2.58 -11.09 -17.85
N LEU A 60 -3.09 -9.86 -17.96
CA LEU A 60 -2.30 -8.63 -18.00
C LEU A 60 -2.48 -7.86 -16.69
N GLN A 61 -1.37 -7.40 -16.11
CA GLN A 61 -1.37 -6.48 -15.00
C GLN A 61 -0.92 -5.11 -15.47
N ARG A 62 -1.69 -4.09 -15.13
CA ARG A 62 -1.32 -2.70 -15.38
C ARG A 62 -0.01 -2.35 -14.66
N LEU A 63 0.88 -1.67 -15.39
CA LEU A 63 2.05 -1.04 -14.82
C LEU A 63 1.73 0.36 -14.31
N TYR A 64 2.42 0.73 -13.24
CA TYR A 64 2.27 1.98 -12.51
C TYR A 64 3.63 2.63 -12.27
N ASP A 65 3.60 3.95 -12.24
CA ASP A 65 4.69 4.83 -11.81
C ASP A 65 4.15 5.77 -10.72
N GLY A 66 5.03 6.34 -9.90
CA GLY A 66 4.67 7.21 -8.78
C GLY A 66 4.14 6.45 -7.55
N LEU A 67 3.16 7.04 -6.86
CA LEU A 67 2.59 6.50 -5.63
C LEU A 67 1.38 5.60 -5.90
N VAL A 68 1.46 4.33 -5.50
CA VAL A 68 0.38 3.36 -5.57
C VAL A 68 -0.02 2.94 -4.18
N VAL A 69 -1.28 3.15 -3.80
CA VAL A 69 -1.80 2.74 -2.50
C VAL A 69 -2.79 1.60 -2.68
N VAL A 70 -2.59 0.50 -1.96
CA VAL A 70 -3.44 -0.69 -1.99
C VAL A 70 -3.93 -1.06 -0.60
N ALA A 71 -5.17 -1.55 -0.50
CA ALA A 71 -5.74 -1.97 0.78
C ALA A 71 -5.36 -3.42 1.16
N ARG A 72 -5.10 -4.27 0.16
CA ARG A 72 -4.99 -5.72 0.30
C ARG A 72 -3.56 -6.22 0.10
N THR A 73 -3.17 -7.20 0.89
CA THR A 73 -1.83 -7.80 0.86
C THR A 73 -1.56 -8.52 -0.47
N GLU A 74 -2.56 -9.15 -1.07
CA GLU A 74 -2.43 -9.83 -2.36
C GLU A 74 -2.10 -8.83 -3.47
N ALA A 75 -2.79 -7.68 -3.47
CA ALA A 75 -2.53 -6.60 -4.42
C ALA A 75 -1.13 -5.99 -4.22
N PHE A 76 -0.71 -5.77 -2.97
CA PHE A 76 0.63 -5.30 -2.65
C PHE A 76 1.71 -6.22 -3.20
N ARG A 77 1.60 -7.53 -2.95
CA ARG A 77 2.55 -8.53 -3.44
C ARG A 77 2.53 -8.68 -4.95
N ALA A 78 1.36 -8.57 -5.59
CA ALA A 78 1.25 -8.62 -7.04
C ALA A 78 2.03 -7.49 -7.72
N LEU A 79 2.18 -6.32 -7.08
CA LEU A 79 2.92 -5.19 -7.64
C LEU A 79 4.45 -5.42 -7.68
N ALA A 80 4.97 -6.47 -7.02
CA ALA A 80 6.37 -6.89 -7.16
C ALA A 80 6.72 -7.30 -8.60
N ALA A 81 5.75 -7.67 -9.44
CA ALA A 81 5.98 -8.04 -10.83
C ALA A 81 6.41 -6.86 -11.74
N GLN A 82 6.28 -5.63 -11.25
CA GLN A 82 6.67 -4.43 -11.99
C GLN A 82 8.14 -4.06 -11.79
N VAL A 83 8.78 -4.69 -10.79
CA VAL A 83 10.20 -4.55 -10.47
C VAL A 83 11.02 -5.27 -11.53
N SER A 84 12.09 -4.62 -11.97
CA SER A 84 13.03 -5.05 -12.99
C SER A 84 14.40 -5.37 -12.39
N ARG A 85 15.29 -5.99 -13.19
CA ARG A 85 16.63 -6.43 -12.77
C ARG A 85 17.61 -5.29 -12.54
N GLU A 86 17.20 -4.09 -12.93
CA GLU A 86 17.94 -2.85 -12.80
C GLU A 86 17.56 -2.12 -11.51
N ASP A 87 16.34 -2.35 -11.00
CA ASP A 87 15.80 -1.65 -9.84
C ASP A 87 16.53 -2.05 -8.55
N ALA A 88 16.94 -1.05 -7.76
CA ALA A 88 17.25 -1.20 -6.35
C ALA A 88 15.98 -0.97 -5.50
N VAL A 89 15.66 -1.94 -4.64
CA VAL A 89 14.40 -1.94 -3.87
C VAL A 89 14.64 -1.71 -2.38
N LEU A 90 13.88 -0.82 -1.78
CA LEU A 90 13.76 -0.66 -0.33
C LEU A 90 12.38 -1.13 0.14
N GLU A 91 12.33 -2.06 1.09
CA GLU A 91 11.11 -2.54 1.72
C GLU A 91 11.06 -2.12 3.20
N LEU A 92 10.06 -1.30 3.55
CA LEU A 92 9.82 -0.79 4.90
C LEU A 92 8.66 -1.57 5.54
N GLY A 93 8.99 -2.42 6.51
CA GLY A 93 8.05 -3.35 7.14
C GLY A 93 7.99 -4.70 6.42
N CYS A 94 9.12 -5.41 6.33
CA CYS A 94 9.18 -6.66 5.56
C CYS A 94 8.50 -7.86 6.26
N SER A 95 8.18 -7.76 7.56
CA SER A 95 7.64 -8.85 8.37
C SER A 95 8.47 -10.12 8.17
N ALA A 96 7.86 -11.30 8.05
CA ALA A 96 8.55 -12.55 7.79
C ALA A 96 9.06 -12.72 6.33
N GLY A 97 9.08 -11.68 5.50
CA GLY A 97 9.75 -11.68 4.19
C GLY A 97 8.94 -12.28 3.02
N ALA A 98 7.61 -12.33 3.11
CA ALA A 98 6.77 -12.89 2.04
C ALA A 98 6.81 -12.05 0.75
N ALA A 99 6.76 -10.71 0.87
CA ALA A 99 6.91 -9.81 -0.26
C ALA A 99 8.39 -9.70 -0.67
N THR A 100 9.32 -9.60 0.29
CA THR A 100 10.77 -9.65 0.06
C THR A 100 11.19 -10.80 -0.86
N ARG A 101 10.66 -12.01 -0.65
CA ARG A 101 10.95 -13.18 -1.50
C ARG A 101 10.59 -12.97 -2.98
N LEU A 102 9.53 -12.21 -3.26
CA LEU A 102 9.10 -11.89 -4.62
C LEU A 102 10.00 -10.81 -5.24
N LEU A 103 10.42 -9.85 -4.42
CA LEU A 103 11.28 -8.74 -4.81
C LEU A 103 12.69 -9.22 -5.18
N VAL A 104 13.31 -10.08 -4.34
CA VAL A 104 14.68 -10.60 -4.59
C VAL A 104 14.79 -11.43 -5.88
N ARG A 105 13.68 -11.98 -6.38
CA ARG A 105 13.68 -12.74 -7.64
C ARG A 105 13.78 -11.84 -8.87
N ARG A 106 13.55 -10.53 -8.71
CA ARG A 106 13.40 -9.57 -9.81
C ARG A 106 14.40 -8.43 -9.72
N ALA A 107 14.57 -7.85 -8.53
CA ALA A 107 15.40 -6.68 -8.30
C ALA A 107 16.91 -6.96 -8.44
N ARG A 108 17.67 -5.91 -8.72
CA ARG A 108 19.14 -5.92 -8.61
C ARG A 108 19.59 -6.12 -7.17
N THR A 109 18.99 -5.35 -6.27
CA THR A 109 19.25 -5.36 -4.82
C THR A 109 17.95 -5.15 -4.07
N VAL A 110 17.85 -5.76 -2.89
CA VAL A 110 16.72 -5.55 -1.97
C VAL A 110 17.27 -5.29 -0.58
N VAL A 111 16.92 -4.14 -0.01
CA VAL A 111 17.10 -3.84 1.42
C VAL A 111 15.74 -3.93 2.10
N ALA A 112 15.60 -4.81 3.08
CA ALA A 112 14.36 -5.08 3.77
C ALA A 112 14.49 -4.78 5.27
N VAL A 113 13.53 -4.00 5.80
CA VAL A 113 13.59 -3.47 7.17
C VAL A 113 12.37 -3.91 7.97
N ASP A 114 12.59 -4.35 9.21
CA ASP A 114 11.54 -4.60 10.19
C ASP A 114 12.08 -4.38 11.60
N LYS A 115 11.22 -3.98 12.55
CA LYS A 115 11.63 -3.75 13.94
C LYS A 115 11.75 -5.04 14.75
N SER A 116 11.02 -6.10 14.39
CA SER A 116 11.00 -7.37 15.11
C SER A 116 12.19 -8.24 14.71
N LYS A 117 13.00 -8.60 15.70
CA LYS A 117 14.12 -9.53 15.54
C LYS A 117 13.66 -10.90 15.04
N GLU A 118 12.51 -11.36 15.53
CA GLU A 118 11.89 -12.63 15.17
C GLU A 118 11.47 -12.62 13.70
N MET A 119 10.84 -11.54 13.25
CA MET A 119 10.46 -11.36 11.85
C MET A 119 11.68 -11.31 10.93
N ILE A 120 12.73 -10.57 11.31
CA ILE A 120 13.98 -10.51 10.53
C ILE A 120 14.63 -11.89 10.41
N ARG A 121 14.64 -12.70 11.47
CA ARG A 121 15.14 -14.09 11.39
C ARG A 121 14.35 -14.91 10.37
N ALA A 122 13.02 -14.92 10.47
CA ALA A 122 12.17 -15.66 9.54
C ALA A 122 12.27 -15.14 8.10
N ALA A 123 12.48 -13.83 7.92
CA ALA A 123 12.64 -13.21 6.62
C ALA A 123 13.96 -13.58 5.95
N LYS A 124 15.06 -13.65 6.72
CA LYS A 124 16.37 -14.12 6.23
C LYS A 124 16.29 -15.55 5.69
N ASP A 125 15.61 -16.43 6.41
CA ASP A 125 15.42 -17.81 5.97
C ASP A 125 14.59 -17.89 4.67
N ARG A 126 13.58 -17.02 4.54
CA ARG A 126 12.66 -17.00 3.40
C ARG A 126 13.23 -16.33 2.15
N ALA A 127 14.09 -15.33 2.31
CA ALA A 127 14.59 -14.49 1.23
C ALA A 127 16.08 -14.15 1.43
N PRO A 128 16.99 -15.14 1.37
CA PRO A 128 18.42 -14.96 1.68
C PRO A 128 19.17 -14.03 0.72
N GLY A 129 18.57 -13.67 -0.43
CA GLY A 129 19.14 -12.72 -1.39
C GLY A 129 18.93 -11.24 -1.05
N ALA A 130 18.25 -10.92 0.06
CA ALA A 130 18.07 -9.55 0.53
C ALA A 130 19.05 -9.19 1.65
N THR A 131 19.37 -7.91 1.74
CA THR A 131 20.01 -7.32 2.92
C THR A 131 18.94 -6.94 3.93
N PHE A 132 19.08 -7.41 5.17
CA PHE A 132 18.09 -7.17 6.23
C PHE A 132 18.61 -6.23 7.31
N LEU A 133 17.80 -5.25 7.68
CA LEU A 133 18.08 -4.31 8.76
C LEU A 133 17.01 -4.45 9.85
N GLN A 134 17.43 -4.71 11.09
CA GLN A 134 16.53 -4.67 12.24
C GLN A 134 16.48 -3.23 12.77
N MET A 135 15.36 -2.53 12.57
CA MET A 135 15.24 -1.10 12.88
C MET A 135 13.77 -0.67 12.98
N ASP A 136 13.47 0.30 13.85
CA ASP A 136 12.17 0.95 13.88
C ASP A 136 12.20 2.17 12.94
N VAL A 137 11.76 1.97 11.70
CA VAL A 137 11.77 3.01 10.66
C VAL A 137 11.03 4.29 11.04
N LEU A 138 10.10 4.25 12.01
CA LEU A 138 9.39 5.44 12.48
C LEU A 138 10.24 6.29 13.44
N ARG A 139 11.15 5.67 14.19
CA ARG A 139 12.00 6.32 15.19
C ARG A 139 13.42 6.59 14.68
N ASP A 140 13.91 5.67 13.87
CA ASP A 140 15.28 5.69 13.37
C ASP A 140 15.35 6.37 12.00
N ASP A 141 16.43 7.13 11.76
CA ASP A 141 16.70 7.84 10.50
C ASP A 141 17.77 7.18 9.63
N ALA A 142 18.33 6.05 10.10
CA ALA A 142 19.47 5.36 9.51
C ALA A 142 19.12 4.46 8.31
N TRP A 143 17.84 4.33 7.94
CA TRP A 143 17.47 3.73 6.67
C TRP A 143 17.82 4.69 5.54
N ASP A 144 18.44 4.15 4.50
CA ASP A 144 18.85 4.92 3.34
C ASP A 144 17.94 4.63 2.15
N ALA A 145 17.25 5.67 1.69
CA ALA A 145 16.47 5.64 0.45
C ALA A 145 17.26 6.20 -0.73
N SER A 146 18.38 6.90 -0.47
CA SER A 146 19.63 6.73 -1.19
C SER A 146 19.55 6.36 -2.65
N GLU A 147 19.62 5.05 -2.86
CA GLU A 147 19.71 4.35 -4.14
C GLU A 147 18.39 3.70 -4.57
N ALA A 148 17.30 3.84 -3.81
CA ALA A 148 16.06 3.11 -4.05
C ALA A 148 15.30 3.64 -5.28
N ASP A 149 15.18 2.81 -6.31
CA ASP A 149 14.36 3.08 -7.49
C ASP A 149 12.89 2.75 -7.25
N VAL A 150 12.65 1.76 -6.39
CA VAL A 150 11.31 1.29 -6.02
C VAL A 150 11.23 1.09 -4.50
N VAL A 151 10.13 1.54 -3.90
CA VAL A 151 9.89 1.37 -2.46
C VAL A 151 8.59 0.62 -2.20
N PHE A 152 8.64 -0.36 -1.30
CA PHE A 152 7.48 -1.08 -0.78
C PHE A 152 7.30 -0.75 0.71
N LEU A 153 6.08 -0.39 1.12
CA LEU A 153 5.76 0.04 2.47
C LEU A 153 4.52 -0.70 3.01
N ASP A 154 4.68 -1.51 4.05
CA ASP A 154 3.58 -2.15 4.79
C ASP A 154 3.93 -2.26 6.28
N LEU A 155 3.44 -1.33 7.10
CA LEU A 155 3.77 -1.30 8.53
C LEU A 155 2.79 -2.06 9.44
N GLY A 156 1.65 -2.52 8.92
CA GLY A 156 0.59 -3.13 9.73
C GLY A 156 0.16 -2.33 10.98
N GLY A 157 -0.76 -2.90 11.78
CA GLY A 157 -1.04 -2.44 13.15
C GLY A 157 -1.87 -1.15 13.33
N VAL A 158 -1.98 -0.73 14.60
CA VAL A 158 -2.71 0.48 15.03
C VAL A 158 -1.93 1.74 14.60
N GLY A 159 -2.64 2.76 14.11
CA GLY A 159 -2.02 4.01 13.65
C GLY A 159 -1.42 3.94 12.24
N ALA A 160 -1.76 2.90 11.46
CA ALA A 160 -1.20 2.66 10.13
C ALA A 160 -1.31 3.85 9.16
N LEU A 161 -2.36 4.68 9.25
CA LEU A 161 -2.51 5.89 8.45
C LEU A 161 -1.39 6.90 8.74
N ASP A 162 -1.24 7.30 10.00
CA ASP A 162 -0.30 8.34 10.43
C ASP A 162 1.15 7.88 10.22
N HIS A 163 1.42 6.60 10.51
CA HIS A 163 2.72 5.99 10.25
C HIS A 163 3.06 5.96 8.76
N SER A 164 2.12 5.54 7.90
CA SER A 164 2.34 5.52 6.44
C SER A 164 2.54 6.92 5.89
N ALA A 165 1.73 7.90 6.30
CA ALA A 165 1.85 9.29 5.87
C ALA A 165 3.19 9.91 6.32
N THR A 166 3.61 9.64 7.56
CA THR A 166 4.88 10.13 8.11
C THR A 166 6.07 9.58 7.32
N LEU A 167 6.08 8.27 7.05
CA LEU A 167 7.16 7.66 6.27
C LEU A 167 7.15 8.10 4.82
N LEU A 168 5.98 8.25 4.20
CA LEU A 168 5.88 8.79 2.83
C LEU A 168 6.46 10.21 2.76
N LYS A 169 6.15 11.07 3.73
CA LYS A 169 6.74 12.41 3.81
C LYS A 169 8.26 12.36 3.96
N ARG A 170 8.78 11.48 4.83
CA ARG A 170 10.24 11.33 5.03
C ARG A 170 10.93 10.75 3.80
N LEU A 171 10.32 9.76 3.14
CA LEU A 171 10.83 9.13 1.93
C LEU A 171 10.92 10.12 0.77
N LEU A 172 9.81 10.80 0.48
CA LEU A 172 9.70 11.74 -0.64
C LEU A 172 10.54 13.02 -0.41
N GLY A 173 10.94 13.30 0.83
CA GLY A 173 11.92 14.34 1.14
C GLY A 173 13.38 13.92 0.93
N ARG A 174 13.67 12.61 0.81
CA ARG A 174 15.02 12.06 0.63
C ARG A 174 15.31 11.65 -0.81
N ARG A 175 14.31 11.11 -1.53
CA ARG A 175 14.41 10.68 -2.93
C ARG A 175 13.04 10.75 -3.59
N ASP A 176 13.02 10.76 -4.92
CA ASP A 176 11.84 10.56 -5.75
C ASP A 176 11.95 9.20 -6.47
N PRO A 177 11.57 8.08 -5.82
CA PRO A 177 11.61 6.76 -6.46
C PRO A 177 10.64 6.71 -7.64
N ARG A 178 10.98 5.96 -8.69
CA ARG A 178 10.08 5.73 -9.83
C ARG A 178 8.72 5.18 -9.38
N LEU A 179 8.73 4.32 -8.36
CA LEU A 179 7.53 3.67 -7.85
C LEU A 179 7.58 3.56 -6.33
N VAL A 180 6.51 3.98 -5.66
CA VAL A 180 6.27 3.75 -4.23
C VAL A 180 4.97 3.00 -4.08
N VAL A 181 5.03 1.78 -3.56
CA VAL A 181 3.86 0.95 -3.28
C VAL A 181 3.60 0.94 -1.79
N VAL A 182 2.40 1.35 -1.38
CA VAL A 182 2.00 1.41 0.03
C VAL A 182 0.81 0.51 0.25
N LYS A 183 0.92 -0.42 1.19
CA LYS A 183 -0.25 -1.13 1.67
C LYS A 183 -0.76 -0.49 2.95
N SER A 184 -1.96 0.08 2.87
CA SER A 184 -2.70 0.62 4.02
C SER A 184 -4.18 0.68 3.66
N ARG A 185 -5.01 0.05 4.50
CA ARG A 185 -6.47 0.06 4.31
C ARG A 185 -7.03 1.45 4.57
N GLU A 186 -6.53 2.11 5.61
CA GLU A 186 -6.94 3.43 6.06
C GLU A 186 -6.57 4.49 5.03
N LEU A 187 -5.33 4.44 4.50
CA LEU A 187 -4.90 5.40 3.48
C LEU A 187 -5.64 5.19 2.16
N ALA A 188 -5.86 3.94 1.75
CA ALA A 188 -6.66 3.64 0.56
C ALA A 188 -8.10 4.17 0.70
N ALA A 189 -8.73 3.98 1.86
CA ALA A 189 -10.07 4.51 2.12
C ALA A 189 -10.09 6.05 2.14
N CYS A 190 -9.07 6.68 2.70
CA CYS A 190 -8.90 8.13 2.70
C CYS A 190 -8.83 8.69 1.28
N LEU A 191 -7.99 8.09 0.43
CA LEU A 191 -7.81 8.51 -0.96
C LEU A 191 -9.08 8.29 -1.78
N ALA A 192 -9.75 7.15 -1.61
CA ALA A 192 -11.02 6.87 -2.31
C ALA A 192 -12.10 7.92 -1.97
N ALA A 193 -12.22 8.31 -0.69
CA ALA A 193 -13.15 9.35 -0.27
C ALA A 193 -12.77 10.74 -0.79
N ALA A 194 -11.48 11.03 -0.94
CA ALA A 194 -10.99 12.33 -1.37
C ALA A 194 -11.04 12.55 -2.89
N PHE A 195 -10.94 11.49 -3.71
CA PHE A 195 -10.67 11.63 -5.15
C PHE A 195 -11.69 11.00 -6.11
N HIS A 196 -12.78 10.37 -5.64
CA HIS A 196 -13.89 9.85 -6.49
C HIS A 196 -13.42 9.24 -7.84
N GLY A 197 -12.52 8.24 -7.80
CA GLY A 197 -11.91 7.67 -9.01
C GLY A 197 -10.87 6.59 -8.72
N ASP A 198 -10.34 5.97 -9.79
CA ASP A 198 -9.40 4.82 -9.81
C ASP A 198 -8.28 4.96 -8.74
N PRO A 199 -7.94 3.92 -7.96
CA PRO A 199 -7.09 4.03 -6.76
C PRO A 199 -5.60 4.28 -7.05
N VAL A 200 -5.26 4.58 -8.30
CA VAL A 200 -3.90 4.78 -8.80
C VAL A 200 -3.80 6.23 -9.23
N MET A 201 -3.18 7.04 -8.38
CA MET A 201 -3.07 8.46 -8.59
C MET A 201 -1.59 8.85 -8.63
N HIS A 202 -1.19 9.65 -9.62
CA HIS A 202 -0.04 10.54 -9.44
C HIS A 202 -0.45 11.59 -8.41
N LEU A 203 -0.27 11.27 -7.14
CA LEU A 203 -0.57 12.18 -6.06
C LEU A 203 0.68 12.99 -5.75
N VAL A 204 0.63 14.31 -5.94
CA VAL A 204 1.65 15.19 -5.40
C VAL A 204 1.57 15.10 -3.86
N LEU A 205 2.69 15.09 -3.16
CA LEU A 205 2.75 15.00 -1.69
C LEU A 205 1.77 15.96 -0.99
N ALA A 206 1.54 17.15 -1.56
CA ALA A 206 0.57 18.11 -1.06
C ALA A 206 -0.89 17.60 -1.07
N ASP A 207 -1.29 16.83 -2.08
CA ASP A 207 -2.63 16.25 -2.19
C ASP A 207 -2.82 15.09 -1.20
N LEU A 208 -1.74 14.36 -0.91
CA LEU A 208 -1.71 13.28 0.06
C LEU A 208 -1.91 13.85 1.45
N LEU A 209 -1.12 14.87 1.79
CA LEU A 209 -1.22 15.58 3.05
C LEU A 209 -2.62 16.20 3.19
N ARG A 210 -3.16 16.85 2.15
CA ARG A 210 -4.53 17.40 2.18
C ARG A 210 -5.60 16.33 2.44
N ALA A 211 -5.49 15.16 1.81
CA ALA A 211 -6.42 14.05 2.05
C ALA A 211 -6.32 13.52 3.49
N VAL A 212 -5.10 13.25 3.97
CA VAL A 212 -4.83 12.75 5.33
C VAL A 212 -5.29 13.77 6.39
N PHE A 213 -4.96 15.05 6.23
CA PHE A 213 -5.41 16.12 7.14
C PHE A 213 -6.93 16.24 7.17
N ARG A 214 -7.62 16.19 6.02
CA ARG A 214 -9.10 16.20 5.98
C ARG A 214 -9.68 15.04 6.80
N GLN A 215 -9.12 13.84 6.67
CA GLN A 215 -9.61 12.69 7.41
C GLN A 215 -9.32 12.78 8.91
N ALA A 216 -8.14 13.28 9.30
CA ALA A 216 -7.81 13.54 10.70
C ALA A 216 -8.80 14.55 11.33
N CYS A 217 -9.16 15.61 10.62
CA CYS A 217 -10.19 16.55 11.05
C CYS A 217 -11.59 15.90 11.17
N LEU A 218 -11.97 15.01 10.24
CA LEU A 218 -13.24 14.29 10.31
C LEU A 218 -13.28 13.30 11.48
N LYS A 219 -12.17 12.61 11.75
CA LYS A 219 -12.04 11.71 12.91
C LYS A 219 -12.15 12.50 14.21
N ALA A 220 -11.43 13.62 14.34
CA ALA A 220 -11.53 14.50 15.49
C ALA A 220 -12.98 14.99 15.73
N LYS A 221 -13.70 15.39 14.67
CA LYS A 221 -15.13 15.78 14.78
C LYS A 221 -16.03 14.65 15.26
N ARG A 222 -15.79 13.41 14.82
CA ARG A 222 -16.56 12.23 15.26
C ARG A 222 -16.27 11.87 16.72
N ASP A 223 -15.00 11.89 17.13
CA ASP A 223 -14.60 11.60 18.50
C ASP A 223 -15.15 12.67 19.48
N THR A 224 -15.25 13.94 19.05
CA THR A 224 -15.94 14.99 19.81
C THR A 224 -17.45 14.74 19.90
N GLN A 225 -18.11 14.32 18.81
CA GLN A 225 -19.56 14.02 18.83
C GLN A 225 -19.92 12.78 19.66
N ILE A 226 -19.04 11.78 19.73
CA ILE A 226 -19.22 10.60 20.58
C ILE A 226 -19.10 11.01 22.05
N ARG A 227 -18.06 11.78 22.42
CA ARG A 227 -17.92 12.30 23.79
C ARG A 227 -19.11 13.13 24.25
N VAL A 228 -19.63 14.03 23.40
CA VAL A 228 -20.83 14.83 23.72
C VAL A 228 -22.09 13.96 23.88
N LYS A 229 -22.15 12.78 23.27
CA LYS A 229 -23.28 11.85 23.44
C LYS A 229 -23.15 10.98 24.69
N ASP A 230 -21.93 10.61 25.08
CA ASP A 230 -21.69 9.80 26.27
C ASP A 230 -21.85 10.62 27.56
N ASP A 231 -21.57 11.93 27.53
CA ASP A 231 -21.73 12.83 28.68
C ASP A 231 -23.21 13.17 29.03
N HIS A 232 -24.18 12.72 28.22
CA HIS A 232 -25.62 12.95 28.46
C HIS A 232 -26.40 11.71 28.91
N ALA A 233 -25.71 10.60 29.24
CA ALA A 233 -26.37 9.35 29.65
C ALA A 233 -26.43 9.10 31.17
N ASP A 234 -25.78 9.92 32.02
CA ASP A 234 -25.62 9.63 33.47
C ASP A 234 -26.22 10.69 34.42
N GLU A 235 -27.22 11.47 34.00
CA GLU A 235 -27.97 12.34 34.91
C GLU A 235 -29.46 11.97 34.96
N HIS A 236 -29.82 10.81 35.51
CA HIS A 236 -31.15 10.56 36.08
C HIS A 236 -31.14 9.35 37.04
N ASN A 237 -30.64 9.52 38.27
CA ASN A 237 -31.24 8.99 39.49
C ASN A 237 -30.37 9.32 40.72
N ASN A 238 -30.77 10.29 41.54
CA ASN A 238 -31.21 9.98 42.90
C ASN A 238 -31.73 11.24 43.60
N ASN A 239 -33.02 11.17 43.92
CA ASN A 239 -33.73 12.07 44.80
C ASN A 239 -33.68 11.44 46.21
N GLN A 240 -33.39 12.24 47.24
CA GLN A 240 -33.47 12.03 48.71
C GLN A 240 -32.14 12.48 49.37
N ASP A 241 -32.09 13.27 50.43
CA ASP A 241 -33.07 13.98 51.24
C ASP A 241 -32.29 14.91 52.20
N SER A 242 -32.97 15.87 52.80
CA SER A 242 -32.65 16.64 54.02
C SER A 242 -31.63 17.79 53.98
N GLY A 243 -32.12 19.01 54.29
CA GLY A 243 -31.29 20.11 54.78
C GLY A 243 -31.81 21.52 54.46
N GLN A 244 -32.95 21.93 55.02
CA GLN A 244 -33.41 23.32 55.01
C GLN A 244 -32.58 24.24 55.93
N LEU A 245 -32.64 25.55 55.62
CA LEU A 245 -32.28 26.77 56.39
C LEU A 245 -30.83 27.27 56.16
N THR A 246 -30.53 28.52 55.84
CA THR A 246 -31.30 29.79 55.72
C THR A 246 -30.41 30.81 55.00
N MET A 247 -31.05 31.79 54.36
CA MET A 247 -30.40 32.94 53.72
C MET A 247 -29.73 33.88 54.72
N THR A 248 -28.52 34.35 54.39
CA THR A 248 -28.08 35.73 54.62
C THR A 248 -27.14 36.19 53.51
N THR A 249 -27.59 37.18 52.77
CA THR A 249 -26.77 38.09 51.96
C THR A 249 -26.05 39.07 52.89
N GLU A 250 -24.78 39.40 52.61
CA GLU A 250 -24.12 40.73 52.72
C GLU A 250 -22.60 40.59 52.41
N PRO A 251 -21.91 41.68 51.99
CA PRO A 251 -20.88 41.61 50.96
C PRO A 251 -19.41 41.62 51.46
N PHE A 252 -18.51 41.33 50.52
CA PHE A 252 -17.05 41.42 50.56
C PHE A 252 -16.48 42.71 51.18
N PRO A 253 -15.28 42.61 51.76
CA PRO A 253 -14.16 43.51 51.45
C PRO A 253 -13.17 42.88 50.46
#